data_AF-A0A1V5P1N3-F1
#
_entry.id   AF-A0A1V5P1N3-F1
#
_cell.length_a   1.000
_cell.length_b   1.000
_cell.length_c   1.000
_cell.angle_alpha   90.00
_cell.angle_beta   90.00
_cell.angle_gamma   90.00
#
_symmetry.space_group_name_H-M   'P 1'
#
loop_
_entity.id
_entity.type
_entity.pdbx_description
1 polymer ?
#
loop_
_entity_poly.entity_id
_entity_poly.type
_entity_poly.pdbx_seq_one_letter_code
_entity_poly.pdbx_strand_id
1 'polypeptide(L)' 'MQCPKCGSEKFDVVRVWRNRRYSAEKRRVVVALDGDLRKLLCAECGGVYYSESRLVACARWDAERLRVVMEPILR' A
#
# COMPACT_ATOMS: atom_id res chain seq x y z
N MET A 1 -4.19 -12.86 -2.06
CA MET A 1 -5.66 -12.74 -1.87
C MET A 1 -6.31 -13.44 -3.04
N GLN A 2 -7.38 -14.20 -2.83
CA GLN A 2 -8.12 -14.87 -3.89
C GLN A 2 -9.45 -14.15 -4.15
N CYS A 3 -9.84 -14.03 -5.43
CA CYS A 3 -11.10 -13.41 -5.84
C CYS A 3 -12.29 -14.30 -5.42
N PRO A 4 -13.21 -13.80 -4.57
CA PRO A 4 -14.33 -14.60 -4.11
C PRO A 4 -15.35 -14.91 -5.21
N LYS A 5 -15.29 -14.21 -6.35
CA LYS A 5 -16.22 -14.41 -7.48
C LYS A 5 -15.71 -15.47 -8.47
N CYS A 6 -14.44 -15.45 -8.84
CA CYS A 6 -13.89 -16.31 -9.91
C CYS A 6 -12.68 -17.16 -9.50
N GLY A 7 -12.21 -17.05 -8.25
CA GLY A 7 -11.07 -17.82 -7.75
C GLY A 7 -9.70 -17.34 -8.22
N SER A 8 -9.61 -16.32 -9.09
CA SER A 8 -8.32 -15.78 -9.54
C SER A 8 -7.56 -15.06 -8.43
N GLU A 9 -6.23 -15.14 -8.44
CA GLU A 9 -5.33 -14.43 -7.52
C GLU A 9 -4.76 -13.12 -8.11
N LYS A 10 -5.14 -12.78 -9.34
CA LYS A 10 -4.66 -11.58 -10.03
C LYS A 10 -5.54 -10.38 -9.74
N PHE A 11 -4.96 -9.39 -9.05
CA PHE A 11 -5.62 -8.14 -8.71
C PHE A 11 -4.77 -6.94 -9.06
N ASP A 12 -5.40 -5.93 -9.64
CA ASP A 12 -4.83 -4.61 -9.85
C ASP A 12 -5.21 -3.68 -8.72
N VAL A 13 -4.23 -2.93 -8.19
CA VAL A 13 -4.48 -1.86 -7.23
C VAL A 13 -4.80 -0.59 -8.00
N VAL A 14 -6.09 -0.23 -8.07
CA VAL A 14 -6.57 0.90 -8.89
C VAL A 14 -6.47 2.23 -8.14
N ARG A 15 -6.64 2.21 -6.83
CA ARG A 15 -6.55 3.42 -5.99
C ARG A 15 -6.12 3.08 -4.58
N VAL A 16 -5.31 3.97 -4.01
CA VAL A 16 -4.88 3.89 -2.60
C VAL A 16 -5.31 5.17 -1.91
N TRP A 17 -6.12 5.04 -0.85
CA TRP A 17 -6.44 6.14 0.06
C TRP A 17 -5.52 6.04 1.27
N ARG A 18 -4.61 7.02 1.35
CA ARG A 18 -3.67 7.10 2.47
C ARG A 18 -4.32 7.80 3.64
N ASN A 19 -4.41 7.10 4.77
CA ASN A 19 -4.90 7.74 5.99
C ASN A 19 -3.90 8.80 6.42
N ARG A 20 -4.40 10.00 6.69
CA ARG A 20 -3.61 11.12 7.16
C ARG A 20 -4.10 11.48 8.54
N ARG A 21 -3.18 11.71 9.47
CA ARG A 21 -3.50 12.22 10.80
C ARG A 21 -2.67 13.46 11.08
N TYR A 22 -3.25 14.39 11.82
CA TYR A 22 -2.48 15.52 12.33
C TYR A 22 -1.58 15.02 13.46
N SER A 23 -0.26 15.22 13.33
CA SER A 23 0.69 14.99 14.42
C SER A 23 0.89 16.30 15.17
N ALA A 24 0.40 16.35 16.41
CA ALA A 24 0.59 17.51 17.29
C ALA A 24 2.08 17.76 17.56
N GLU A 25 2.85 16.71 17.80
CA GLU A 25 4.31 16.75 18.01
C GLU A 25 5.04 17.37 16.81
N LYS A 26 4.74 16.92 15.59
CA LYS A 26 5.38 17.41 14.36
C LYS A 26 4.71 18.66 13.79
N ARG A 27 3.65 19.15 14.45
CA ARG A 27 2.78 20.28 14.05
C ARG A 27 2.40 20.26 12.55
N ARG A 28 2.15 19.06 12.01
CA ARG A 28 1.82 18.86 10.59
C ARG A 28 0.97 17.62 10.37
N VAL A 29 0.27 17.59 9.24
CA VAL A 29 -0.40 16.38 8.75
C VAL A 29 0.66 15.38 8.33
N VAL A 30 0.63 14.19 8.93
CA VAL A 30 1.50 13.06 8.61
C VAL A 30 0.67 11.93 8.03
N VAL A 31 1.31 11.09 7.21
CA VAL A 31 0.72 9.82 6.80
C VAL A 31 0.62 8.93 8.04
N ALA A 32 -0.58 8.45 8.32
CA ALA A 32 -0.82 7.47 9.36
C ALA A 32 -0.35 6.12 8.81
N LEU A 33 0.58 5.47 9.50
CA LEU A 33 1.19 4.20 9.09
C LEU A 33 0.42 2.99 9.66
N ASP A 34 -0.75 3.24 10.25
CA ASP A 34 -1.65 2.25 10.85
C ASP A 34 -2.47 1.51 9.80
N GLY A 35 -2.84 2.16 8.69
CA GLY A 35 -3.40 1.48 7.52
C GLY A 35 -3.77 2.42 6.37
N ASP A 36 -3.76 1.87 5.16
CA ASP A 36 -4.25 2.46 3.91
C ASP A 36 -5.39 1.60 3.37
N LEU A 37 -6.45 2.23 2.86
CA LEU A 37 -7.50 1.55 2.11
C LEU A 37 -7.09 1.45 0.64
N ARG A 38 -7.22 0.26 0.04
CA ARG A 38 -6.98 0.04 -1.38
C ARG A 38 -8.25 -0.40 -2.07
N LYS A 39 -8.50 0.14 -3.26
CA LYS A 39 -9.46 -0.39 -4.22
C LYS A 39 -8.74 -1.38 -5.13
N LEU A 40 -9.18 -2.63 -5.09
CA LEU A 40 -8.67 -3.72 -5.90
C LEU A 40 -9.66 -4.04 -7.02
N LEU A 41 -9.14 -4.35 -8.20
CA LEU A 41 -9.90 -4.85 -9.34
C LEU A 41 -9.36 -6.23 -9.69
N CYS A 42 -10.22 -7.24 -9.74
CA CYS A 42 -9.83 -8.55 -10.25
C CYS A 42 -9.59 -8.45 -11.76
N ALA A 43 -8.37 -8.78 -12.19
CA ALA A 43 -7.96 -8.65 -13.59
C ALA A 43 -8.70 -9.62 -14.53
N GLU A 44 -9.28 -10.69 -14.00
CA GLU A 44 -9.98 -11.71 -14.78
C GLU A 44 -11.49 -11.43 -14.89
N CYS A 45 -12.19 -11.22 -13.77
CA CYS A 45 -13.66 -11.10 -13.76
C CYS A 45 -14.19 -9.68 -13.57
N GLY A 46 -13.30 -8.69 -13.46
CA GLY A 46 -13.65 -7.27 -13.23
C GLY A 46 -14.29 -6.97 -11.86
N GLY A 47 -14.22 -7.92 -10.91
CA GLY A 47 -14.78 -7.73 -9.57
C GLY A 47 -14.04 -6.63 -8.81
N VAL A 48 -14.77 -5.76 -8.11
CA VAL A 48 -14.21 -4.64 -7.35
C VAL A 48 -14.25 -4.96 -5.86
N TYR A 49 -13.11 -4.81 -5.19
CA TYR A 49 -12.94 -5.14 -3.78
C TYR A 49 -12.18 -4.02 -3.04
N TYR A 50 -12.32 -4.01 -1.72
CA TYR A 50 -11.62 -3.07 -0.86
C TYR A 50 -10.81 -3.83 0.17
N SER A 51 -9.55 -3.44 0.37
CA SER A 51 -8.66 -4.07 1.33
C SER A 51 -7.94 -3.02 2.17
N GLU A 52 -7.86 -3.25 3.47
CA GLU A 52 -6.93 -2.53 4.33
C GLU A 52 -5.52 -3.09 4.16
N SER A 53 -4.53 -2.22 4.20
CA SER A 53 -3.13 -2.58 3.98
C SER A 53 -2.22 -1.70 4.82
N ARG A 54 -0.98 -2.11 5.04
CA ARG A 54 -0.01 -1.32 5.80
C ARG A 54 1.25 -1.10 4.99
N LEU A 55 1.81 0.11 5.07
CA LEU A 55 3.15 0.41 4.56
C LEU A 55 4.18 -0.16 5.53
N VAL A 56 5.02 -1.08 5.05
CA VAL A 56 6.02 -1.79 5.87
C VAL A 56 7.47 -1.43 5.54
N ALA A 57 7.73 -0.96 4.31
CA ALA A 57 9.05 -0.58 3.85
C ALA A 57 8.95 0.44 2.70
N CYS A 58 10.01 1.20 2.48
CA CYS A 58 10.21 2.10 1.35
C CYS A 58 11.33 1.55 0.46
N ALA A 59 11.12 1.52 -0.86
CA ALA A 59 12.16 1.16 -1.81
C ALA A 59 13.01 2.40 -2.15
N ARG A 60 14.33 2.28 -2.09
CA ARG A 60 15.28 3.34 -2.48
C ARG A 60 16.30 2.80 -3.46
N TRP A 61 16.73 3.63 -4.41
CA TRP A 61 17.87 3.30 -5.27
C TRP A 61 19.18 3.51 -4.49
N ASP A 62 20.01 2.47 -4.40
CA ASP A 62 21.36 2.50 -3.86
C ASP A 62 22.35 2.66 -5.03
N ALA A 63 22.93 3.86 -5.14
CA ALA A 63 23.83 4.21 -6.23
C ALA A 63 25.20 3.51 -6.12
N GLU A 64 25.68 3.21 -4.91
CA GLU A 64 26.97 2.54 -4.71
C GLU A 64 26.88 1.07 -5.12
N ARG A 65 25.73 0.44 -4.85
CA ARG A 65 25.49 -0.98 -5.15
C ARG A 65 24.71 -1.22 -6.44
N LEU A 66 24.34 -0.15 -7.15
CA LEU A 66 23.57 -0.16 -8.40
C LEU A 66 22.32 -1.05 -8.33
N ARG A 67 21.57 -0.97 -7.21
CA ARG A 67 20.39 -1.81 -6.99
C ARG A 67 19.32 -1.11 -6.15
N VAL A 68 18.09 -1.61 -6.21
CA VAL A 68 17.02 -1.20 -5.30
C VAL A 68 17.21 -1.89 -3.94
N VAL A 69 17.16 -1.12 -2.86
CA VAL A 69 17.18 -1.61 -1.47
C VAL A 69 15.85 -1.26 -0.79
N MET A 70 15.41 -2.13 0.11
CA MET A 70 14.19 -1.92 0.90
C MET A 70 14.59 -1.44 2.29
N GLU A 71 14.16 -0.22 2.65
CA GLU A 71 14.34 0.35 3.98
C GLU A 71 13.05 0.18 4.78
N PRO A 72 13.04 -0.59 5.89
CA PRO A 72 11.85 -0.76 6.73
C PRO A 72 11.35 0.59 7.26
N ILE A 73 10.04 0.77 7.28
CA ILE A 73 9.45 1.93 7.95
C ILE A 73 9.41 1.61 9.45
N LEU A 74 10.47 2.00 10.15
CA LEU A 74 10.59 1.86 11.61
C LEU A 74 9.40 2.57 12.29
N ARG A 75 8.79 1.89 13.26
CA ARG A 75 7.70 2.43 14.10
C ARG A 75 8.25 3.39 15.14
#